data_AF-A0A2Z6F028-F1
#
_entry.id   AF-A0A2Z6F028-F1
#
_cell.length_a   1.000
_cell.length_b   1.000
_cell.length_c   1.000
_cell.angle_alpha   90.00
_cell.angle_beta   90.00
_cell.angle_gamma   90.00
#
_symmetry.space_group_name_H-M   'P 1'
#
loop_
_entity.id
_entity.type
_entity.pdbx_description
1 polymer ?
#
loop_
_entity_poly.entity_id
_entity_poly.type
_entity_poly.pdbx_seq_one_letter_code
_entity_poly.pdbx_strand_id
1 'polypeptide(L)' 'MLDIGAGSGRDAAWLAEQGHDVVAVEPAAELRQEAQRRHPDEWISWLGNMVPI' A
#
# COMPACT_ATOMS: atom_id res chain seq x y z
N MET A 1 -4.28 -0.50 -9.43
CA MET A 1 -3.31 0.61 -9.58
C MET A 1 -2.03 0.26 -8.83
N LEU A 2 -0.90 0.86 -9.20
CA LEU A 2 0.39 0.62 -8.55
C LEU A 2 0.91 1.94 -7.94
N ASP A 3 1.13 1.94 -6.63
CA ASP A 3 1.69 3.04 -5.86
C ASP A 3 3.09 2.65 -5.37
N ILE A 4 4.13 3.34 -5.85
CA ILE A 4 5.54 3.01 -5.57
C ILE A 4 6.09 4.04 -4.59
N GLY A 5 6.52 3.59 -3.41
CA GLY A 5 6.89 4.46 -2.30
C GLY A 5 5.65 4.92 -1.52
N ALA A 6 4.75 3.98 -1.23
CA ALA A 6 3.43 4.25 -0.64
C ALA A 6 3.52 4.91 0.76
N GLY A 7 4.66 4.82 1.45
CA GLY A 7 4.91 5.55 2.69
C GLY A 7 3.86 5.27 3.75
N SER A 8 3.07 6.30 4.10
CA SER A 8 2.00 6.20 5.09
C SER A 8 0.72 5.53 4.58
N GLY A 9 0.59 5.29 3.27
CA GLY A 9 -0.56 4.61 2.68
C GLY A 9 -1.75 5.49 2.31
N ARG A 10 -1.66 6.81 2.49
CA ARG A 10 -2.79 7.72 2.28
C ARG A 10 -3.34 7.65 0.85
N ASP A 11 -2.44 7.70 -0.13
CA ASP A 11 -2.85 7.77 -1.54
C ASP A 11 -3.40 6.40 -1.98
N ALA A 12 -2.76 5.30 -1.54
CA ALA A 12 -3.30 3.95 -1.70
C ALA A 12 -4.70 3.77 -1.09
N ALA A 13 -4.93 4.30 0.12
CA ALA A 13 -6.24 4.25 0.77
C ALA A 13 -7.29 5.06 0.03
N TRP A 14 -6.95 6.27 -0.41
CA TRP A 14 -7.88 7.08 -1.22
C TRP A 14 -8.28 6.34 -2.49
N LEU A 15 -7.34 5.69 -3.18
CA LEU A 15 -7.64 4.92 -4.38
C LEU A 15 -8.52 3.68 -4.07
N ALA A 16 -8.28 3.02 -2.94
CA ALA A 16 -9.10 1.91 -2.48
C ALA A 16 -10.54 2.36 -2.16
N GLU A 17 -10.73 3.48 -1.47
CA GLU A 17 -12.05 4.06 -1.17
C GLU A 17 -12.87 4.37 -2.45
N GLN A 18 -12.18 4.69 -3.54
CA GLN A 18 -12.81 4.87 -4.85
C GLN A 18 -13.20 3.55 -5.55
N GLY A 19 -13.00 2.40 -4.90
CA GLY A 19 -13.35 1.07 -5.39
C GLY A 19 -12.28 0.45 -6.29
N HIS A 20 -11.05 0.94 -6.25
CA HIS A 20 -9.95 0.36 -7.02
C HIS A 20 -9.16 -0.66 -6.21
N ASP A 21 -8.71 -1.72 -6.87
CA ASP A 21 -7.71 -2.64 -6.33
C ASP A 21 -6.32 -2.00 -6.44
N VAL A 22 -5.62 -1.84 -5.31
CA VAL A 22 -4.38 -1.08 -5.20
C VAL A 22 -3.25 -1.99 -4.73
N VAL A 23 -2.13 -1.94 -5.46
CA VAL A 23 -0.86 -2.51 -5.02
C VAL A 23 0.01 -1.38 -4.51
N ALA A 24 0.27 -1.36 -3.21
CA ALA A 24 1.08 -0.36 -2.52
C ALA A 24 2.45 -0.96 -2.18
N VAL A 25 3.51 -0.38 -2.74
CA VAL A 25 4.88 -0.84 -2.51
C VAL A 25 5.59 0.14 -1.58
N GLU A 26 6.03 -0.34 -0.42
CA GLU A 26 6.81 0.44 0.53
C GLU A 26 7.96 -0.43 1.05
N PRO A 27 9.24 -0.15 0.71
CA PRO A 27 10.35 -0.99 1.12
C PRO A 27 10.65 -0.93 2.63
N ALA A 28 10.45 0.22 3.28
CA ALA A 28 10.70 0.35 4.71
C ALA A 28 9.64 -0.43 5.50
N ALA A 29 10.07 -1.44 6.26
CA ALA A 29 9.15 -2.35 6.94
C ALA A 29 8.31 -1.65 8.01
N GLU A 30 8.91 -0.72 8.74
CA GLU A 30 8.25 0.05 9.79
C GLU A 30 7.17 0.97 9.22
N LEU A 31 7.45 1.64 8.10
CA LEU A 31 6.48 2.49 7.42
C LEU A 31 5.32 1.67 6.85
N ARG A 32 5.63 0.54 6.20
CA ARG A 32 4.64 -0.37 5.64
C ARG A 32 3.73 -0.96 6.71
N GLN A 33 4.27 -1.40 7.85
CA GLN A 33 3.48 -1.93 8.96
C GLN A 33 2.56 -0.86 9.56
N GLU A 34 3.06 0.37 9.73
CA GLU A 34 2.23 1.46 10.21
C GLU A 34 1.15 1.84 9.20
N ALA A 35 1.45 1.82 7.89
CA ALA A 35 0.48 2.06 6.84
C ALA A 35 -0.62 0.98 6.80
N GLN A 36 -0.24 -0.30 6.90
CA GLN A 36 -1.17 -1.44 7.04
C GLN A 36 -2.08 -1.30 8.26
N ARG A 37 -1.54 -0.83 9.39
CA ARG A 37 -2.32 -0.62 10.62
C ARG A 37 -3.31 0.53 10.48
N ARG A 38 -2.95 1.58 9.74
CA ARG A 38 -3.81 2.74 9.47
C ARG A 38 -4.89 2.44 8.43
N HIS A 39 -4.56 1.58 7.47
CA HIS A 39 -5.37 1.27 6.31
C HIS A 39 -5.57 -0.25 6.21
N PRO A 40 -6.48 -0.83 7.02
CA PRO A 40 -6.77 -2.26 7.02
C PRO A 40 -7.67 -2.69 5.84
N ASP A 41 -7.82 -1.84 4.82
CA ASP A 41 -8.71 -2.03 3.68
C ASP A 41 -8.29 -3.26 2.86
N GLU A 42 -9.25 -4.15 2.59
CA GLU A 42 -9.01 -5.40 1.84
C GLU A 42 -8.61 -5.16 0.38
N TRP A 43 -8.82 -3.95 -0.13
CA TRP A 43 -8.49 -3.56 -1.50
C TRP A 43 -7.05 -3.03 -1.66
N ILE A 44 -6.23 -3.05 -0.60
CA ILE A 44 -4.83 -2.66 -0.65
C ILE A 44 -3.92 -3.87 -0.41
N SER A 45 -3.20 -4.27 -1.45
CA SER A 45 -2.14 -5.26 -1.40
C SER A 45 -0.79 -4.59 -1.14
N TRP A 46 -0.14 -4.95 -0.02
CA TRP A 46 1.12 -4.35 0.40
C TRP A 46 2.34 -5.19 0.01
N LEU A 47 3.33 -4.57 -0.65
CA LEU A 47 4.59 -5.22 -1.03
C LEU A 47 5.79 -4.51 -0.41
N GLY A 48 6.75 -5.29 0.07
CA GLY A 48 8.00 -4.78 0.65
C GLY A 48 9.17 -4.66 -0.34
N ASN A 49 9.00 -5.12 -1.57
CA ASN A 49 10.02 -5.10 -2.62
C ASN A 49 9.37 -4.85 -3.98
N MET A 50 10.10 -4.18 -4.88
CA MET A 50 9.69 -3.99 -6.27
C MET A 50 10.29 -5.05 -7.18
N VAL A 51 10.13 -6.35 -6.91
CA VAL A 51 10.50 -7.37 -7.91
C VAL A 51 9.70 -8.66 -7.68
N PRO A 52 9.03 -9.23 -8.69
CA PRO A 52 8.73 -10.65 -8.73
C PRO A 52 10.00 -11.41 -9.15
N ILE A 53 10.47 -12.34 -8.30
CA ILE A 53 11.35 -13.42 -8.75
C ILE A 53 10.53 -14.53 -9.40
#